data_AF-A0A557RTX1-F1
#
_entry.id   AF-A0A557RTX1-F1
#
_cell.length_a   1.000
_cell.length_b   1.000
_cell.length_c   1.000
_cell.angle_alpha   90.00
_cell.angle_beta   90.00
_cell.angle_gamma   90.00
#
_symmetry.space_group_name_H-M   'P 1'
#
loop_
_entity.id
_entity.type
_entity.pdbx_description
1 polymer ?
#
loop_
_entity_poly.entity_id
_entity_poly.type
_entity_poly.pdbx_seq_one_letter_code
_entity_poly.pdbx_strand_id
1 'polypeptide(L)'
;MHPETLRQSSRLIRSGEVWLGQEVIQHLIKGIVTGKQNTSDPSVISDPRLADLTARELEITERVATGESNKLIAYELGITERTVKAHMSNIFQKTDVKDRLQLALLVNNQGR
;
A
#
# COMPACT_ATOMS: atom_id res chain seq x y z
N MET A 1 25.94 -5.15 5.51
CA MET A 1 25.18 -6.32 5.03
C MET A 1 26.20 -7.43 4.76
N HIS A 2 26.15 -8.56 5.48
CA HIS A 2 27.15 -9.64 5.34
C HIS A 2 26.72 -10.66 4.26
N PRO A 3 27.65 -11.20 3.46
CA PRO A 3 27.35 -12.12 2.35
C PRO A 3 26.75 -13.47 2.81
N GLU A 4 26.90 -13.82 4.09
CA GLU A 4 26.24 -14.97 4.73
C GLU A 4 24.70 -14.84 4.73
N THR A 5 24.21 -13.60 4.92
CA THR A 5 22.79 -13.29 5.11
C THR A 5 21.96 -13.53 3.84
N LEU A 6 22.58 -13.38 2.66
CA LEU A 6 21.95 -13.67 1.36
C LEU A 6 21.83 -15.18 1.07
N ARG A 7 22.77 -15.99 1.59
CA ARG A 7 22.75 -17.46 1.43
C ARG A 7 21.78 -18.15 2.41
N GLN A 8 21.49 -17.54 3.56
CA GLN A 8 20.50 -18.04 4.50
C GLN A 8 19.06 -17.69 4.07
N SER A 9 18.85 -16.49 3.53
CA SER A 9 17.52 -16.06 3.04
C SER A 9 17.00 -16.90 1.87
N SER A 10 17.88 -17.42 0.99
CA SER A 10 17.45 -18.31 -0.11
C SER A 10 16.93 -19.68 0.35
N ARG A 11 17.34 -20.16 1.53
CA ARG A 11 16.85 -21.43 2.10
C ARG A 11 15.50 -21.29 2.80
N LEU A 12 15.21 -20.12 3.38
CA LEU A 12 13.98 -19.87 4.14
C LEU A 12 12.77 -19.56 3.26
N ILE A 13 12.95 -18.95 2.09
CA ILE A 13 11.84 -18.70 1.16
C ILE A 13 11.23 -20.01 0.62
N ARG A 14 11.98 -21.12 0.66
CA ARG A 14 11.54 -22.42 0.14
C ARG A 14 10.61 -23.20 1.08
N SER A 15 10.45 -22.78 2.34
CA SER A 15 9.52 -23.40 3.32
C SER A 15 8.17 -22.68 3.43
N GLY A 16 7.95 -21.59 2.68
CA GLY A 16 6.76 -20.74 2.86
C GLY A 16 6.89 -19.75 4.03
N GLU A 17 8.06 -19.66 4.66
CA GLU A 17 8.35 -18.70 5.72
C GLU A 17 8.81 -17.37 5.12
N VAL A 18 8.04 -16.31 5.40
CA VAL A 18 8.34 -14.94 4.96
C VAL A 18 9.41 -14.34 5.87
N TRP A 19 10.62 -14.12 5.36
CA TRP A 19 11.67 -13.39 6.08
C TRP A 19 11.48 -11.87 5.92
N LEU A 20 10.86 -11.25 6.91
CA LEU A 20 10.69 -9.81 6.98
C LEU A 20 11.84 -9.22 7.80
N GLY A 21 12.50 -8.17 7.28
CA GLY A 21 13.53 -7.46 8.03
C GLY A 21 12.98 -6.92 9.35
N GLN A 22 13.85 -6.77 10.36
CA GLN A 22 13.47 -6.33 11.70
C GLN A 22 12.62 -5.06 11.69
N GLU A 23 12.90 -4.10 10.80
CA GLU A 23 12.10 -2.88 10.67
C GLU A 23 10.65 -3.13 10.24
N VAL A 24 10.43 -4.09 9.34
CA VAL A 24 9.10 -4.45 8.85
C VAL A 24 8.32 -5.19 9.93
N ILE A 25 8.97 -6.10 10.65
CA ILE A 25 8.37 -6.79 11.79
C ILE A 25 7.94 -5.80 12.87
N GLN A 26 8.78 -4.81 13.20
CA GLN A 26 8.44 -3.79 14.19
C GLN A 26 7.23 -2.94 13.77
N HIS A 27 7.11 -2.60 12.48
CA HIS A 27 5.92 -1.92 11.96
C HIS A 27 4.65 -2.79 12.03
N LEU A 28 4.77 -4.08 11.73
CA LEU A 28 3.65 -5.02 11.83
C LEU A 28 3.20 -5.21 13.29
N ILE A 29 4.14 -5.39 14.22
CA ILE A 29 3.84 -5.48 15.66
C ILE A 29 3.17 -4.20 16.13
N LYS A 30 3.68 -3.04 15.73
CA LYS A 30 3.08 -1.75 16.10
C LYS A 30 1.63 -1.66 15.65
N GLY A 31 1.32 -2.04 14.41
CA GLY A 31 -0.05 -2.04 13.87
C GLY A 31 -1.00 -3.01 14.59
N ILE A 32 -0.52 -4.19 14.97
CA ILE A 32 -1.31 -5.21 15.70
C ILE A 32 -1.53 -4.81 17.17
N VAL A 33 -0.51 -4.26 17.83
CA VAL A 33 -0.57 -3.86 19.24
C VAL A 33 -1.39 -2.58 19.42
N THR A 34 -1.42 -1.67 18.43
CA THR A 34 -2.33 -0.52 18.42
C THR A 34 -3.76 -0.87 18.00
N GLY A 35 -4.24 -2.05 18.38
CA GLY A 35 -5.63 -2.48 18.18
C GLY A 35 -6.62 -1.41 18.62
N LYS A 36 -7.05 -0.58 17.67
CA LYS A 36 -8.06 0.45 17.88
C LYS A 36 -9.39 -0.13 17.38
N GLN A 37 -10.04 -0.82 18.31
CA GLN A 37 -11.41 -1.30 18.16
C GLN A 37 -12.38 -0.12 18.03
N ASN A 38 -13.33 -0.25 17.10
CA ASN A 38 -14.65 0.39 16.99
C ASN A 38 -14.76 1.93 16.94
N THR A 39 -15.25 2.42 15.79
CA THR A 39 -16.63 2.94 15.69
C THR A 39 -17.15 2.80 14.26
N SER A 40 -18.23 2.04 14.14
CA SER A 40 -19.14 2.00 13.00
C SER A 40 -19.79 3.37 12.77
N ASP A 41 -19.13 4.19 11.98
CA ASP A 41 -19.70 5.39 11.36
C ASP A 41 -19.07 5.50 9.95
N PRO A 42 -19.84 5.46 8.85
CA PRO A 42 -19.31 5.49 7.47
C PRO A 42 -18.51 6.75 7.10
N SER A 43 -18.36 7.68 8.03
CA SER A 43 -17.71 8.98 7.84
C SER A 43 -16.32 9.10 8.50
N VAL A 44 -15.76 8.02 9.06
CA VAL A 44 -14.58 8.11 9.93
C VAL A 44 -13.26 8.06 9.15
N ILE A 45 -12.70 9.26 8.99
CA ILE A 45 -11.26 9.59 8.90
C ILE A 45 -10.53 8.87 7.76
N SER A 46 -10.83 9.29 6.54
CA SER A 46 -9.85 9.30 5.46
C SER A 46 -8.62 10.08 5.95
N ASP A 47 -7.42 9.51 5.85
CA ASP A 47 -6.18 10.28 6.03
C ASP A 47 -6.32 11.60 5.24
N PRO A 48 -6.08 12.78 5.86
CA PRO A 48 -6.31 14.08 5.22
C PRO A 48 -5.65 14.21 3.85
N ARG A 49 -4.55 13.48 3.63
CA ARG A 49 -3.84 13.44 2.34
C ARG A 49 -4.65 12.80 1.22
N LEU A 50 -5.61 11.92 1.54
CA LEU A 50 -6.54 11.35 0.56
C LEU A 50 -7.71 12.28 0.24
N ALA A 51 -7.98 13.29 1.06
CA ALA A 51 -9.13 14.19 0.87
C ALA A 51 -8.99 15.07 -0.39
N ASP A 52 -7.76 15.35 -0.81
CA ASP A 52 -7.45 16.17 -1.99
C ASP A 52 -7.42 15.35 -3.31
N LEU A 53 -7.67 14.04 -3.22
CA LEU A 53 -7.78 13.18 -4.39
C LEU A 53 -9.14 13.37 -5.07
N THR A 54 -9.11 13.44 -6.39
CA THR A 54 -10.33 13.36 -7.19
C THR A 54 -10.95 11.96 -7.06
N ALA A 55 -12.24 11.83 -7.39
CA ALA A 55 -12.93 10.53 -7.36
C ALA A 55 -12.19 9.44 -8.16
N ARG A 56 -11.60 9.81 -9.31
CA ARG A 56 -10.83 8.88 -10.13
C ARG A 56 -9.49 8.49 -9.51
N GLU A 57 -8.82 9.43 -8.86
CA GLU A 57 -7.57 9.18 -8.15
C GLU A 57 -7.80 8.30 -6.91
N LEU A 58 -8.93 8.50 -6.22
CA LEU A 58 -9.35 7.65 -5.10
C LEU A 58 -9.59 6.21 -5.56
N GLU A 59 -10.37 6.00 -6.63
CA GLU A 59 -10.64 4.67 -7.20
C GLU A 59 -9.34 3.94 -7.61
N ILE A 60 -8.38 4.66 -8.22
CA ILE A 60 -7.07 4.10 -8.55
C ILE A 60 -6.29 3.74 -7.27
N THR A 61 -6.33 4.61 -6.27
CA THR A 61 -5.63 4.42 -4.99
C THR A 61 -6.15 3.19 -4.24
N GLU A 62 -7.46 2.97 -4.21
CA GLU A 62 -8.09 1.77 -3.64
C GLU A 62 -7.62 0.48 -4.33
N ARG A 63 -7.62 0.45 -5.67
CA ARG A 63 -7.12 -0.69 -6.45
C ARG A 63 -5.62 -0.91 -6.27
N VAL A 64 -4.85 0.15 -6.05
CA VAL A 64 -3.43 0.02 -5.73
C VAL A 64 -3.23 -0.64 -4.37
N ALA A 65 -4.05 -0.27 -3.39
CA ALA A 65 -4.01 -0.81 -2.04
C ALA A 65 -4.38 -2.30 -1.98
N THR A 66 -5.22 -2.79 -2.91
CA THR A 66 -5.51 -4.22 -3.11
C THR A 66 -4.41 -4.97 -3.87
N GLY A 67 -3.37 -4.28 -4.35
CA GLY A 67 -2.24 -4.87 -5.04
C GLY A 67 -2.37 -5.00 -6.56
N GLU A 68 -3.39 -4.40 -7.18
CA GLU A 68 -3.62 -4.53 -8.62
C GLU A 68 -2.51 -3.86 -9.46
N SER A 69 -1.99 -4.56 -10.47
CA SER A 69 -1.03 -3.95 -11.41
C SER A 69 -1.65 -2.82 -12.22
N ASN A 70 -0.84 -1.86 -12.69
CA ASN A 70 -1.34 -0.77 -13.54
C ASN A 70 -2.05 -1.27 -14.82
N LYS A 71 -1.64 -2.43 -15.33
CA LYS A 71 -2.29 -3.07 -16.48
C LYS A 71 -3.70 -3.57 -16.14
N LEU A 72 -3.86 -4.18 -14.96
CA LEU A 72 -5.17 -4.63 -14.49
C LEU A 72 -6.07 -3.44 -14.19
N ILE A 73 -5.57 -2.43 -13.48
CA ILE A 73 -6.30 -1.18 -13.21
C ILE A 73 -6.75 -0.54 -14.53
N ALA A 74 -5.86 -0.44 -15.52
CA ALA A 74 -6.19 0.11 -16.83
C ALA A 74 -7.34 -0.65 -17.51
N TYR A 75 -7.29 -1.97 -17.48
CA TYR A 75 -8.33 -2.85 -18.03
C TYR A 75 -9.67 -2.64 -17.32
N GLU A 76 -9.68 -2.73 -15.99
CA GLU A 76 -10.88 -2.58 -15.15
C GLU A 76 -11.54 -1.22 -15.31
N LEU A 77 -10.72 -0.19 -15.50
CA LEU A 77 -11.14 1.19 -15.56
C LEU A 77 -11.39 1.71 -16.99
N GLY A 78 -11.19 0.88 -18.01
CA GLY A 78 -11.39 1.24 -19.42
C GLY A 78 -10.44 2.34 -19.94
N ILE A 79 -9.23 2.43 -19.38
CA ILE A 79 -8.22 3.44 -19.74
C ILE A 79 -6.89 2.78 -20.13
N THR A 80 -5.90 3.58 -20.53
CA THR A 80 -4.57 3.04 -20.87
C THR A 80 -3.67 2.93 -19.63
N GLU A 81 -2.70 2.02 -19.65
CA GLU A 81 -1.68 1.93 -18.58
C GLU A 81 -0.89 3.25 -18.43
N ARG A 82 -0.67 3.98 -19.54
CA ARG A 82 -0.06 5.31 -19.52
C ARG A 82 -0.90 6.30 -18.72
N THR A 83 -2.22 6.26 -18.89
CA THR A 83 -3.17 7.11 -18.13
C THR A 83 -3.13 6.77 -16.65
N VAL A 84 -3.10 5.47 -16.28
CA VAL A 84 -2.94 5.06 -14.88
C VAL A 84 -1.64 5.60 -14.30
N LYS A 85 -0.52 5.48 -15.02
CA LYS A 85 0.78 6.03 -14.57
C LYS A 85 0.73 7.55 -14.35
N ALA A 86 0.03 8.29 -15.21
CA ALA A 86 -0.15 9.73 -15.03
C ALA A 86 -0.96 10.06 -13.76
N HIS A 87 -2.06 9.35 -13.50
CA HIS A 87 -2.80 9.48 -12.25
C HIS A 87 -1.94 9.12 -11.03
N MET A 88 -1.16 8.04 -11.10
CA MET A 88 -0.24 7.64 -10.03
C MET A 88 0.78 8.74 -9.69
N SER A 89 1.33 9.41 -10.69
CA SER A 89 2.23 10.56 -10.47
C SER A 89 1.54 11.69 -9.72
N ASN A 90 0.31 12.03 -10.09
CA ASN A 90 -0.46 13.06 -9.41
C ASN A 90 -0.84 12.65 -7.98
N ILE A 91 -1.23 11.38 -7.77
CA ILE A 91 -1.53 10.85 -6.44
C ILE A 91 -0.32 10.96 -5.53
N PHE A 92 0.87 10.56 -6.00
CA PHE A 92 2.09 10.67 -5.22
C PHE A 92 2.43 12.10 -4.84
N GLN A 93 2.23 13.06 -5.75
CA GLN A 93 2.43 14.48 -5.47
C GLN A 93 1.44 15.01 -4.43
N LYS A 94 0.15 14.65 -4.54
CA LYS A 94 -0.90 15.11 -3.62
C LYS A 94 -0.78 14.50 -2.23
N THR A 95 -0.37 13.23 -2.16
CA THR A 95 -0.31 12.48 -0.90
C THR A 95 1.05 12.52 -0.22
N ASP A 96 2.05 13.13 -0.86
CA ASP A 96 3.45 13.19 -0.40
C ASP A 96 4.06 11.81 -0.08
N VAL A 97 3.61 10.78 -0.80
CA VAL A 97 4.16 9.42 -0.68
C VAL A 97 5.17 9.17 -1.79
N LYS A 98 6.24 8.43 -1.48
CA LYS A 98 7.38 8.25 -2.38
C LYS A 98 7.22 7.10 -3.34
N ASP A 99 6.40 6.12 -2.97
CA ASP A 99 6.26 4.89 -3.73
C ASP A 99 4.89 4.24 -3.53
N ARG A 100 4.67 3.21 -4.35
CA ARG A 100 3.45 2.43 -4.38
C ARG A 100 3.18 1.71 -3.05
N LEU A 101 4.22 1.25 -2.35
CA LEU A 101 4.07 0.54 -1.09
C LEU A 101 3.60 1.52 -0.01
N GLN A 102 4.18 2.71 0.05
CA GLN A 102 3.73 3.77 0.94
C GLN A 102 2.29 4.18 0.66
N LEU A 103 1.88 4.29 -0.61
CA LEU A 103 0.49 4.54 -0.97
C LEU A 103 -0.44 3.40 -0.50
N ALA A 104 -0.04 2.14 -0.69
CA ALA A 104 -0.84 1.00 -0.23
C ALA A 104 -0.96 0.97 1.30
N LEU A 105 0.12 1.26 2.03
CA LEU A 105 0.11 1.36 3.49
C LEU A 105 -0.73 2.55 3.97
N LEU A 106 -0.69 3.69 3.25
CA LEU A 106 -1.49 4.87 3.55
C LEU A 106 -3.00 4.54 3.55
N VAL A 107 -3.44 3.74 2.58
CA VAL A 107 -4.84 3.30 2.46
C VAL A 107 -5.15 2.18 3.46
N ASN A 108 -4.27 1.18 3.60
CA ASN A 108 -4.53 0.01 4.44
C ASN A 108 -4.37 0.27 5.95
N ASN A 109 -3.57 1.26 6.36
CA ASN A 109 -3.51 1.71 7.76
C ASN A 109 -4.77 2.45 8.21
N GLN A 110 -5.76 2.63 7.33
CA GLN A 110 -7.07 3.18 7.68
C GLN A 110 -8.03 2.17 8.32
N GLY A 111 -7.58 0.93 8.57
CA GLY A 111 -8.23 -0.01 9.48
C GLY A 111 -9.71 -0.28 9.18
N ARG A 112 -9.99 -1.40 8.51
CA ARG A 112 -11.21 -2.16 8.82
C ARG A 112 -11.10 -2.75 10.22
#